data_AF-A0A0L8FW95-F1
#
_entry.id   AF-A0A0L8FW95-F1
#
_cell.length_a   1.000
_cell.length_b   1.000
_cell.length_c   1.000
_cell.angle_alpha   90.00
_cell.angle_beta   90.00
_cell.angle_gamma   90.00
#
_symmetry.space_group_name_H-M   'P 1'
#
loop_
_entity.id
_entity.type
_entity.pdbx_description
1 polymer ?
#
loop_
_entity_poly.entity_id
_entity_poly.type
_entity_poly.pdbx_seq_one_letter_code
_entity_poly.pdbx_strand_id
1 'polypeptide(L)'
;MTNTGHTVTLKLQKGLHLQGGGLTEMYIAHKMAFHWGSVDIIGSEHLLEGRRYPMEVQIYHYSYKFTSEQLAWKKGHSLVVVAYFVQ
;
A
#
# COMPACT_ATOMS: atom_id res chain seq x y z
N MET A 1 14.26 -4.87 3.56
CA MET A 1 13.18 -5.88 3.59
C MET A 1 13.06 -6.41 5.00
N THR A 2 11.85 -6.61 5.50
CA THR A 2 11.58 -7.08 6.86
C THR A 2 10.42 -8.08 6.85
N ASN A 3 10.64 -9.28 7.39
CA ASN A 3 9.56 -10.20 7.73
C ASN A 3 8.99 -9.78 9.10
N THR A 4 7.69 -9.55 9.17
CA THR A 4 6.99 -9.07 10.37
C THR A 4 6.33 -10.19 11.17
N GLY A 5 6.40 -11.43 10.71
CA GLY A 5 5.60 -12.55 11.21
C GLY A 5 4.20 -12.65 10.58
N HIS A 6 3.75 -11.61 9.88
CA HIS A 6 2.44 -11.55 9.19
C HIS A 6 2.57 -11.33 7.69
N THR A 7 3.55 -10.50 7.28
CA THR A 7 3.83 -10.17 5.88
C THR A 7 5.33 -9.88 5.71
N VAL A 8 5.80 -9.89 4.47
CA VAL A 8 7.04 -9.21 4.08
C VAL A 8 6.73 -7.73 3.84
N THR A 9 7.62 -6.85 4.30
CA THR A 9 7.55 -5.42 3.99
C THR A 9 8.86 -4.91 3.39
N LEU A 10 8.74 -3.95 2.50
CA LEU A 10 9.85 -3.18 1.97
C LEU A 10 9.72 -1.74 2.44
N LYS A 11 10.76 -1.23 3.10
CA LYS A 11 10.90 0.20 3.35
C LYS A 11 11.37 0.86 2.06
N LEU A 12 10.58 1.79 1.56
CA LEU A 12 10.91 2.54 0.36
C LEU A 12 11.74 3.76 0.73
N GLN A 13 12.70 4.11 -0.13
CA GLN A 13 13.45 5.36 0.02
C GLN A 13 12.55 6.55 -0.32
N LYS A 14 12.85 7.70 0.28
CA LYS A 14 12.17 8.96 -0.07
C LYS A 14 12.44 9.29 -1.55
N GLY A 15 11.47 9.95 -2.21
CA GLY A 15 11.58 10.39 -3.60
C GLY A 15 10.55 9.75 -4.53
N LEU A 16 9.84 8.71 -4.07
CA LEU A 16 8.69 8.17 -4.79
C LEU A 16 7.43 8.95 -4.37
N HIS A 17 6.77 9.58 -5.35
CA HIS A 17 5.64 10.47 -5.15
C HIS A 17 4.43 10.00 -5.95
N LEU A 18 3.25 10.16 -5.36
CA LEU A 18 1.96 9.88 -5.97
C LEU A 18 1.13 11.17 -6.01
N GLN A 19 0.56 11.48 -7.17
CA GLN A 19 -0.30 12.65 -7.40
C GLN A 19 -1.26 12.38 -8.57
N GLY A 20 -2.34 13.16 -8.69
CA GLY A 20 -3.35 12.97 -9.73
C GLY A 20 -4.42 11.94 -9.35
N GLY A 21 -5.18 11.43 -10.33
CA GLY A 21 -6.19 10.38 -10.10
C GLY A 21 -7.32 10.75 -9.14
N GLY A 22 -7.59 12.05 -8.94
CA GLY A 22 -8.56 12.55 -7.97
C GLY A 22 -7.98 12.91 -6.59
N LEU A 23 -6.67 12.70 -6.37
CA LEU A 23 -5.99 13.16 -5.17
C LEU A 23 -5.80 14.68 -5.21
N THR A 24 -6.12 15.34 -4.10
CA THR A 24 -6.02 16.81 -3.96
C THR A 24 -4.60 17.28 -3.66
N GLU A 25 -3.68 16.38 -3.39
CA GLU A 25 -2.31 16.69 -3.02
C GLU A 25 -1.33 15.56 -3.36
N MET A 26 -0.03 15.80 -3.11
CA MET A 26 1.03 14.83 -3.30
C MET A 26 1.18 13.93 -2.08
N TYR A 27 1.43 12.64 -2.30
CA TYR A 27 1.71 11.67 -1.25
C TYR A 27 3.08 11.03 -1.47
N ILE A 28 3.81 10.75 -0.39
CA ILE A 28 5.15 10.17 -0.39
C ILE A 28 5.03 8.67 -0.09
N ALA A 29 5.52 7.83 -1.00
CA ALA A 29 5.58 6.38 -0.77
C ALA A 29 6.65 6.05 0.28
N HIS A 30 6.36 5.11 1.17
CA HIS A 30 7.30 4.78 2.25
C HIS A 30 7.37 3.29 2.62
N LYS A 31 6.32 2.52 2.33
CA LYS A 31 6.22 1.11 2.67
C LYS A 31 5.49 0.36 1.57
N MET A 32 5.98 -0.82 1.23
CA MET A 32 5.28 -1.80 0.41
C MET A 32 5.04 -3.06 1.24
N ALA A 33 3.85 -3.63 1.20
CA ALA A 33 3.48 -4.88 1.84
C ALA A 33 2.80 -5.82 0.84
N PHE A 34 2.76 -7.11 1.18
CA PHE A 34 2.30 -8.16 0.28
C PHE A 34 1.31 -9.05 1.02
N HIS A 35 0.22 -9.42 0.37
CA HIS A 35 -0.73 -10.39 0.89
C HIS A 35 -0.89 -11.50 -0.12
N TRP A 36 -0.62 -12.74 0.27
CA TRP A 36 -0.65 -13.89 -0.63
C TRP A 36 -1.39 -15.07 0.00
N GLY A 37 -1.91 -15.94 -0.85
CA GLY A 37 -2.58 -17.16 -0.43
C GLY A 37 -1.64 -18.35 -0.30
N SER A 38 -2.16 -19.44 0.26
CA SER A 38 -1.48 -20.74 0.22
C SER A 38 -1.57 -21.41 -1.15
N VAL A 39 -2.48 -20.95 -2.03
CA VAL A 39 -2.71 -21.44 -3.40
C VAL A 39 -3.13 -20.27 -4.29
N ASP A 40 -2.95 -20.40 -5.60
CA ASP A 40 -3.09 -19.30 -6.58
C ASP A 40 -4.53 -18.82 -6.84
N ILE A 41 -5.52 -19.35 -6.14
CA ILE A 41 -6.94 -18.94 -6.24
C ILE A 41 -7.40 -18.11 -5.04
N ILE A 42 -6.52 -17.89 -4.05
CA ILE A 42 -6.77 -17.07 -2.88
C ILE A 42 -5.53 -16.21 -2.61
N GLY A 43 -5.69 -15.07 -1.94
CA GLY A 43 -4.55 -14.28 -1.47
C GLY A 43 -4.80 -12.79 -1.40
N SER A 44 -5.29 -12.19 -2.49
CA SER A 44 -5.64 -10.77 -2.51
C SER A 44 -6.68 -10.45 -1.44
N GLU A 45 -6.55 -9.31 -0.79
CA GLU A 45 -7.53 -8.84 0.20
C GLU A 45 -8.78 -8.33 -0.50
N HIS A 46 -8.59 -7.52 -1.55
CA HIS A 46 -9.66 -7.06 -2.43
C HIS A 46 -10.10 -8.17 -3.40
N LEU A 47 -11.36 -8.05 -3.85
CA LEU A 47 -11.94 -8.90 -4.87
C LEU A 47 -12.28 -8.05 -6.10
N LEU A 48 -12.02 -8.57 -7.29
CA LEU A 48 -12.52 -7.99 -8.53
C LEU A 48 -13.63 -8.90 -9.05
N GLU A 49 -14.85 -8.37 -9.18
CA GLU A 49 -16.02 -9.12 -9.64
C GLU A 49 -16.23 -10.45 -8.88
N GLY A 50 -15.98 -10.42 -7.57
CA GLY A 50 -16.11 -11.59 -6.69
C GLY A 50 -14.95 -12.59 -6.75
N ARG A 51 -13.89 -12.32 -7.53
CA ARG A 51 -12.70 -13.18 -7.63
C ARG A 51 -11.55 -12.64 -6.80
N ARG A 52 -10.83 -13.55 -6.12
CA ARG A 52 -9.53 -13.27 -5.51
C ARG A 52 -8.41 -13.59 -6.49
N TYR A 53 -7.31 -12.87 -6.33
CA TYR A 53 -6.05 -13.11 -7.04
C TYR A 53 -5.05 -13.80 -6.10
N PRO A 54 -4.01 -14.49 -6.65
CA PRO A 54 -2.96 -15.13 -5.84
C PRO A 54 -2.30 -14.21 -4.81
N MET A 55 -2.11 -12.93 -5.17
CA MET A 55 -1.45 -11.96 -4.32
C MET A 55 -1.95 -10.52 -4.59
N GLU A 56 -1.91 -9.69 -3.55
CA GLU A 56 -2.08 -8.24 -3.61
C GLU A 56 -0.83 -7.54 -3.05
N VAL A 57 -0.31 -6.57 -3.80
CA VAL A 57 0.77 -5.67 -3.35
C VAL A 57 0.17 -4.34 -2.96
N GLN A 58 0.48 -3.87 -1.75
CA GLN A 58 -0.01 -2.60 -1.23
C GLN A 58 1.15 -1.63 -1.01
N ILE A 59 1.11 -0.49 -1.69
CA ILE A 59 2.08 0.60 -1.52
C ILE A 59 1.43 1.71 -0.71
N TYR A 60 1.98 1.96 0.46
CA TYR A 60 1.48 2.93 1.43
C TYR A 60 2.16 4.27 1.24
N HIS A 61 1.34 5.32 1.21
CA HIS A 61 1.77 6.70 1.06
C HIS A 61 1.16 7.56 2.17
N TYR A 62 1.87 8.61 2.56
CA TYR A 62 1.35 9.66 3.44
C TYR A 62 1.50 11.03 2.79
N SER A 63 0.60 11.97 3.12
CA SER A 63 0.59 13.32 2.58
C SER A 63 1.92 14.02 2.82
N TYR A 64 2.42 14.70 1.79
CA TYR A 64 3.68 15.45 1.83
C TYR A 64 3.72 16.55 2.91
N LYS A 65 2.57 16.95 3.46
CA LYS A 65 2.45 17.95 4.54
C LYS A 65 2.96 17.43 5.89
N PHE A 66 3.18 16.12 6.02
CA PHE A 66 3.64 15.50 7.25
C PHE A 66 5.09 15.02 7.11
N THR A 67 5.84 15.10 8.20
CA THR A 67 7.23 14.61 8.25
C THR A 67 7.31 13.09 8.44
N SER A 68 6.21 12.44 8.83
CA SER A 68 6.10 10.99 9.01
C SER A 68 4.67 10.46 8.85
N GLU A 69 4.56 9.16 8.53
CA GLU A 69 3.30 8.41 8.50
C GLU A 69 2.56 8.50 9.85
N GLN A 70 3.27 8.40 10.98
CA GLN A 70 2.66 8.39 12.32
C GLN A 70 1.92 9.71 12.63
N LEU A 71 2.41 10.84 12.09
CA LEU A 71 1.74 12.12 12.21
C LEU A 71 0.55 12.22 11.26
N ALA A 72 0.70 11.71 10.03
CA ALA A 72 -0.38 11.66 9.05
C ALA A 72 -1.56 10.82 9.57
N TRP A 73 -1.31 9.64 10.14
CA TRP A 73 -2.34 8.71 10.64
C TRP A 73 -3.39 9.34 11.56
N LYS A 74 -3.02 10.41 12.28
CA LYS A 74 -3.91 11.14 13.19
C LYS A 74 -4.86 12.11 12.47
N LYS A 75 -4.80 12.21 11.15
CA LYS A 75 -5.56 13.15 10.31
C LYS A 75 -6.29 12.41 9.20
N GLY A 76 -7.56 12.74 8.98
CA GLY A 76 -8.33 12.19 7.86
C GLY A 76 -7.70 12.52 6.51
N HIS A 77 -7.86 11.62 5.54
CA HIS A 77 -7.42 11.79 4.13
C HIS A 77 -5.91 11.98 3.91
N SER A 78 -5.08 11.75 4.93
CA SER A 78 -3.63 11.94 4.87
C SER A 78 -2.86 10.69 4.41
N LEU A 79 -3.56 9.57 4.21
CA LEU A 79 -2.98 8.29 3.80
C LEU A 79 -3.65 7.80 2.53
N VAL A 80 -2.83 7.22 1.65
CA VAL A 80 -3.29 6.62 0.39
C VAL A 80 -2.56 5.29 0.20
N VAL A 81 -3.31 4.25 -0.14
CA VAL A 81 -2.74 2.94 -0.49
C VAL A 81 -3.06 2.66 -1.95
N VAL A 82 -2.04 2.33 -2.73
CA VAL A 82 -2.21 1.80 -4.08
C VAL A 82 -2.08 0.30 -4.01
N ALA A 83 -3.11 -0.41 -4.44
CA ALA A 83 -3.16 -1.87 -4.46
C ALA A 83 -2.98 -2.39 -5.90
N TYR A 84 -2.17 -3.43 -6.06
CA TYR A 84 -1.98 -4.14 -7.32
C TYR A 84 -2.29 -5.62 -7.13
N PHE A 85 -3.13 -6.19 -7.99
CA PHE A 85 -3.29 -7.65 -8.08
C PHE A 85 -2.11 -8.27 -8.84
N VAL A 86 -1.72 -9.48 -8.46
CA VAL A 86 -0.70 -10.27 -9.14
C VAL A 86 -1.30 -11.61 -9.58
N GLN A 87 -0.97 -12.02 -10.80
CA GLN A 87 -1.45 -13.23 -11.48
C GLN A 87 -0.26 -14.08 -11.96
#